data_AF-A0A9J6GMD7-F1
#
_entry.id   AF-A0A9J6GMD7-F1
#
_cell.length_a   1.000
_cell.length_b   1.000
_cell.length_c   1.000
_cell.angle_alpha   90.00
_cell.angle_beta   90.00
_cell.angle_gamma   90.00
#
_symmetry.space_group_name_H-M   'P 1'
#
loop_
_entity.id
_entity.type
_entity.pdbx_description
1 polymer ?
#
loop_
_entity_poly.entity_id
_entity_poly.type
_entity_poly.pdbx_seq_one_letter_code
_entity_poly.pdbx_strand_id
1 'polypeptide(L)'
;MRIITYPAHPTLQGSSVERDTTPDLTITRNSSNSVWRNTGHDLVSDHYVVETLIQDGPTLPSTRCHNLVGGDVFRSLSDANLPDTLEDLDDWTAKLLEQRDGAAKTVPEQAHLDVVDSRLLHLWEAKEGLVRRLQRQKHNRPLRRRLAKLNQDISKHATNLTNQHWNSLCDRMEGNMNVPQTWDILRGLLNPEKKERTKNEMITFLPNSSGSE
;
A
#
# COMPACT_ATOMS: atom_id res chain seq x y z
N MET A 1 -0.70 24.59 -12.91
CA MET A 1 -1.00 23.16 -12.75
C MET A 1 -0.38 22.45 -13.95
N ARG A 2 0.38 21.38 -13.72
CA ARG A 2 1.11 20.64 -14.75
C ARG A 2 0.78 19.16 -14.63
N ILE A 3 0.53 18.51 -15.75
CA ILE A 3 0.38 17.06 -15.84
C ILE A 3 1.74 16.50 -16.27
N ILE A 4 2.22 15.48 -15.57
CA ILE A 4 3.49 14.82 -15.82
C ILE A 4 3.23 13.34 -16.04
N THR A 5 3.58 12.87 -17.24
CA THR A 5 3.56 11.46 -17.64
C THR A 5 4.57 11.28 -18.78
N TYR A 6 5.16 10.10 -18.89
CA TYR A 6 6.07 9.78 -19.99
C TYR A 6 5.54 8.55 -20.74
N PRO A 7 4.88 8.75 -21.90
CA PRO A 7 4.28 7.67 -22.67
C PRO A 7 5.25 6.58 -23.15
N ALA A 8 6.55 6.88 -23.19
CA ALA A 8 7.60 5.92 -23.52
C ALA A 8 7.90 4.92 -22.38
N HIS A 9 7.41 5.20 -21.17
CA HIS A 9 7.64 4.40 -19.97
C HIS A 9 6.30 3.91 -19.41
N PRO A 10 5.76 2.79 -19.93
CA PRO A 10 4.44 2.30 -19.54
C PRO A 10 4.40 2.01 -18.04
N THR A 11 3.32 2.44 -17.38
CA THR A 11 3.10 2.26 -15.94
C THR A 11 2.26 1.02 -15.63
N LEU A 12 1.53 0.50 -16.62
CA LEU A 12 0.84 -0.79 -16.55
C LEU A 12 1.53 -1.80 -17.48
N GLN A 13 1.88 -2.96 -16.93
CA GLN A 13 2.45 -4.04 -17.70
C GLN A 13 1.34 -4.85 -18.40
N GLY A 14 1.40 -4.89 -19.73
CA GLY A 14 0.47 -5.67 -20.54
C GLY A 14 0.71 -7.18 -20.42
N SER A 15 -0.32 -7.94 -20.80
CA SER A 15 -0.25 -9.39 -20.89
C SER A 15 0.39 -9.86 -22.21
N SER A 16 0.28 -11.14 -22.55
CA SER A 16 0.70 -11.65 -23.87
C SER A 16 -0.23 -11.23 -25.01
N VAL A 17 -1.38 -10.65 -24.68
CA VAL A 17 -2.44 -10.24 -25.62
C VAL A 17 -2.60 -8.72 -25.62
N GLU A 18 -2.41 -8.09 -24.46
CA GLU A 18 -2.51 -6.63 -24.31
C GLU A 18 -1.13 -5.98 -24.40
N ARG A 19 -1.09 -4.77 -24.95
CA ARG A 19 0.11 -3.94 -24.96
C ARG A 19 0.32 -3.27 -23.61
N ASP A 20 1.58 -2.94 -23.31
CA ASP A 20 1.93 -2.11 -22.16
C ASP A 20 1.27 -0.72 -22.32
N THR A 21 0.72 -0.15 -21.23
CA THR A 21 -0.01 1.14 -21.27
C THR A 21 0.43 2.08 -20.14
N THR A 22 0.00 3.35 -20.20
CA THR A 22 0.42 4.41 -19.26
C THR A 22 -0.80 5.11 -18.65
N PRO A 23 -1.66 4.39 -17.89
CA PRO A 23 -2.83 5.00 -17.26
C PRO A 23 -2.47 5.94 -16.10
N ASP A 24 -1.29 5.77 -15.50
CA ASP A 24 -0.90 6.51 -14.31
C ASP A 24 -0.25 7.85 -14.71
N LEU A 25 -0.70 8.93 -14.07
CA LEU A 25 -0.19 10.28 -14.28
C LEU A 25 -0.04 11.01 -12.95
N THR A 26 0.84 12.01 -12.92
CA THR A 26 1.00 12.88 -11.77
C THR A 26 0.60 14.31 -12.12
N ILE A 27 -0.24 14.91 -11.30
CA ILE A 27 -0.64 16.31 -11.44
C ILE A 27 0.06 17.11 -10.35
N THR A 28 0.83 18.13 -10.74
CA THR A 28 1.47 19.05 -9.79
C THR A 28 0.85 20.44 -9.88
N ARG A 29 0.67 21.07 -8.72
CA ARG A 29 0.20 22.46 -8.58
C ARG A 29 1.17 23.20 -7.69
N ASN A 30 1.61 24.38 -8.13
CA ASN A 30 2.55 25.24 -7.41
C ASN A 30 3.93 24.63 -7.12
N SER A 31 4.34 23.60 -7.88
CA SER A 31 5.71 23.06 -7.84
C SER A 31 6.46 23.49 -9.09
N SER A 32 7.63 24.11 -8.89
CA SER A 32 8.49 24.57 -10.00
C SER A 32 9.41 23.45 -10.51
N ASN A 33 9.89 22.59 -9.61
CA ASN A 33 10.87 21.54 -9.88
C ASN A 33 10.34 20.15 -9.48
N SER A 34 9.49 19.58 -10.33
CA SER A 34 9.02 18.19 -10.18
C SER A 34 9.68 17.28 -11.22
N VAL A 35 10.28 16.19 -10.74
CA VAL A 35 10.87 15.13 -11.56
C VAL A 35 10.03 13.87 -11.39
N TRP A 36 9.58 13.30 -12.49
CA TRP A 36 8.81 12.06 -12.51
C TRP A 36 9.68 10.94 -13.06
N ARG A 37 9.54 9.74 -12.48
CA ARG A 37 10.24 8.54 -12.91
C ARG A 37 9.36 7.31 -12.70
N ASN A 38 9.30 6.44 -13.69
CA ASN A 38 8.84 5.07 -13.51
C ASN A 38 9.98 4.26 -12.88
N THR A 39 9.75 3.68 -11.71
CA THR A 39 10.80 2.94 -10.98
C THR A 39 11.12 1.59 -11.62
N GLY A 40 10.20 1.05 -12.45
CA GLY A 40 10.31 -0.28 -13.03
C GLY A 40 10.07 -1.42 -12.03
N HIS A 41 9.73 -1.11 -10.77
CA HIS A 41 9.37 -2.09 -9.75
C HIS A 41 7.86 -2.22 -9.66
N ASP A 42 7.35 -3.43 -9.76
CA ASP A 42 5.92 -3.76 -9.76
C ASP A 42 5.40 -4.19 -8.38
N LEU A 43 6.29 -4.55 -7.45
CA LEU A 43 5.96 -5.08 -6.12
C LEU A 43 4.89 -6.19 -6.14
N VAL A 44 4.83 -6.99 -7.21
CA VAL A 44 3.86 -8.08 -7.44
C VAL A 44 2.48 -7.58 -7.94
N SER A 45 2.30 -6.28 -8.14
CA SER A 45 1.19 -5.71 -8.92
C SER A 45 1.44 -5.83 -10.44
N ASP A 46 0.42 -5.57 -11.22
CA ASP A 46 0.44 -5.30 -12.65
C ASP A 46 0.84 -3.86 -12.99
N HIS A 47 0.86 -2.95 -12.01
CA HIS A 47 1.35 -1.59 -12.13
C HIS A 47 2.79 -1.46 -11.63
N TYR A 48 3.59 -0.62 -12.30
CA TYR A 48 4.87 -0.16 -11.83
C TYR A 48 4.71 1.02 -10.85
N VAL A 49 5.53 1.04 -9.81
CA VAL A 49 5.61 2.15 -8.87
C VAL A 49 6.14 3.38 -9.61
N VAL A 50 5.36 4.45 -9.55
CA VAL A 50 5.72 5.76 -10.09
C VAL A 50 6.25 6.63 -8.95
N GLU A 51 7.42 7.22 -9.15
CA GLU A 51 8.05 8.14 -8.21
C GLU A 51 7.97 9.56 -8.78
N THR A 52 7.53 10.50 -7.94
CA THR A 52 7.63 11.93 -8.25
C THR A 52 8.41 12.64 -7.16
N LEU A 53 9.59 13.11 -7.52
CA LEU A 53 10.42 13.95 -6.65
C LEU A 53 10.00 15.40 -6.82
N ILE A 54 9.54 16.03 -5.73
CA ILE A 54 9.21 17.45 -5.68
C ILE A 54 10.32 18.16 -4.92
N GLN A 55 11.13 18.95 -5.63
CA GLN A 55 12.22 19.73 -5.06
C GLN A 55 11.71 21.13 -4.69
N ASP A 56 10.90 21.20 -3.65
CA ASP A 56 10.56 22.47 -3.00
C ASP A 56 11.44 22.63 -1.74
N GLY A 57 11.82 23.88 -1.43
CA GLY A 57 12.71 24.19 -0.29
C GLY A 57 12.18 23.65 1.05
N PRO A 58 13.00 23.63 2.11
CA PRO A 58 12.67 22.99 3.39
C PRO A 58 11.41 23.63 3.98
N THR A 59 10.28 23.01 3.69
CA THR A 59 9.04 23.27 4.38
C THR A 59 9.13 22.36 5.59
N LEU A 60 9.07 22.92 6.80
CA LEU A 60 8.97 22.13 8.03
C LEU A 60 8.00 20.98 7.76
N PRO A 61 8.39 19.70 7.96
CA PRO A 61 7.48 18.60 7.81
C PRO A 61 6.37 18.82 8.83
N SER A 62 5.26 19.39 8.35
CA SER A 62 4.01 19.37 9.08
C SER A 62 3.74 17.89 9.25
N THR A 63 3.70 17.41 10.49
CA THR A 63 3.24 16.08 10.85
C THR A 63 1.88 15.89 10.20
N ARG A 64 1.86 15.33 8.99
CA ARG A 64 0.65 15.17 8.21
C ARG A 64 0.07 13.85 8.68
N CYS A 65 -1.03 13.94 9.41
CA CYS A 65 -1.87 12.78 9.62
C CYS A 65 -2.46 12.36 8.27
N HIS A 66 -2.26 11.11 7.88
CA HIS A 66 -2.79 10.57 6.62
C HIS A 66 -4.18 9.99 6.86
N ASN A 67 -5.18 10.39 6.08
CA ASN A 67 -6.50 9.76 6.14
C ASN A 67 -6.51 8.55 5.21
N LEU A 68 -6.66 7.36 5.78
CA LEU A 68 -6.80 6.10 5.08
C LEU A 68 -8.27 5.69 5.06
N VAL A 69 -8.86 5.60 3.87
CA VAL A 69 -10.22 5.08 3.71
C VAL A 69 -10.15 3.56 3.66
N GLY A 70 -10.81 2.89 4.61
CA GLY A 70 -10.90 1.43 4.59
C GLY A 70 -11.81 0.97 3.47
N GLY A 71 -11.27 0.38 2.41
CA GLY A 71 -12.03 0.01 1.20
C GLY A 71 -13.24 -0.88 1.49
N ASP A 72 -13.12 -1.85 2.38
CA ASP A 72 -14.24 -2.75 2.72
C ASP A 72 -15.31 -2.08 3.58
N VAL A 73 -14.91 -1.16 4.46
CA VAL A 73 -15.84 -0.33 5.25
C VAL A 73 -16.57 0.65 4.36
N PHE A 74 -15.85 1.23 3.39
CA PHE A 74 -16.45 2.10 2.39
C PHE A 74 -17.46 1.35 1.53
N ARG A 75 -17.13 0.14 1.06
CA ARG A 75 -18.05 -0.69 0.27
C ARG A 75 -19.30 -1.09 1.05
N SER A 76 -19.16 -1.52 2.31
CA SER A 76 -20.32 -1.89 3.13
C SER A 76 -21.22 -0.69 3.45
N LEU A 77 -20.64 0.48 3.71
CA LEU A 77 -21.40 1.72 3.88
C LEU A 77 -22.06 2.17 2.58
N SER A 78 -21.42 1.87 1.45
CA SER A 78 -21.91 2.24 0.12
C SER A 78 -23.12 1.43 -0.27
N ASP A 79 -23.02 0.10 -0.15
CA ASP A 79 -24.11 -0.84 -0.46
C ASP A 79 -25.34 -0.62 0.44
N ALA A 80 -25.13 -0.07 1.65
CA ALA A 80 -26.21 0.19 2.59
C ALA A 80 -26.89 1.57 2.42
N ASN A 81 -26.18 2.60 1.94
CA ASN A 81 -26.70 3.99 1.99
C ASN A 81 -26.65 4.78 0.68
N LEU A 82 -26.06 4.25 -0.41
CA LEU A 82 -26.21 4.88 -1.72
C LEU A 82 -27.53 4.43 -2.37
N PRO A 83 -28.32 5.36 -2.93
CA PRO A 83 -29.50 5.00 -3.70
C PRO A 83 -29.09 4.27 -4.99
N ASP A 84 -29.82 3.22 -5.34
CA ASP A 84 -29.63 2.43 -6.57
C ASP A 84 -29.88 3.24 -7.85
N THR A 85 -30.63 4.34 -7.74
CA THR A 85 -30.97 5.24 -8.85
C THR A 85 -30.40 6.64 -8.63
N LEU A 86 -29.62 7.10 -9.62
CA LEU A 86 -29.01 8.42 -9.66
C LEU A 86 -30.03 9.46 -10.17
N GLU A 87 -30.72 10.14 -9.24
CA GLU A 87 -31.66 11.22 -9.59
C GLU A 87 -30.98 12.59 -9.66
N ASP A 88 -30.04 12.86 -8.75
CA ASP A 88 -29.29 14.11 -8.65
C ASP A 88 -27.79 13.81 -8.39
N LEU A 89 -26.93 14.34 -9.26
CA LEU A 89 -25.49 14.14 -9.20
C LEU A 89 -24.86 14.84 -7.98
N ASP A 90 -25.37 16.02 -7.60
CA ASP A 90 -24.79 16.81 -6.52
C ASP A 90 -25.12 16.19 -5.16
N ASP A 91 -26.36 15.73 -4.96
CA ASP A 91 -26.77 14.99 -3.76
C ASP A 91 -26.08 13.62 -3.65
N TRP A 92 -25.95 12.92 -4.78
CA TRP A 92 -25.25 11.65 -4.82
C TRP A 92 -23.76 11.80 -4.50
N THR A 93 -23.09 12.81 -5.05
CA THR A 93 -21.68 13.07 -4.74
C THR A 93 -21.49 13.54 -3.30
N ALA A 94 -22.42 14.31 -2.73
CA ALA A 94 -22.38 14.67 -1.31
C ALA A 94 -22.46 13.44 -0.39
N LYS A 95 -23.39 12.52 -0.65
CA LYS A 95 -23.53 11.26 0.10
C LYS A 95 -22.30 10.35 -0.02
N LEU A 96 -21.72 10.26 -1.22
CA LEU A 96 -20.50 9.51 -1.45
C LEU A 96 -19.31 10.08 -0.66
N LEU A 97 -19.19 11.41 -0.61
CA LEU A 97 -18.14 12.09 0.17
C LEU A 97 -18.34 11.86 1.68
N GLU A 98 -19.57 11.89 2.17
CA GLU A 98 -19.90 11.60 3.57
C GLU A 98 -19.55 10.16 3.96
N GLN A 99 -19.86 9.18 3.10
CA GLN A 99 -19.48 7.78 3.34
C GLN A 99 -17.97 7.57 3.29
N ARG A 100 -17.26 8.23 2.34
CA ARG A 100 -15.80 8.21 2.28
C ARG A 100 -15.21 8.72 3.59
N ASP A 101 -15.73 9.82 4.11
CA ASP A 101 -15.26 10.43 5.34
C ASP A 101 -15.62 9.59 6.57
N GLY A 102 -16.78 8.94 6.59
CA GLY A 102 -17.15 7.95 7.61
C GLY A 102 -16.29 6.68 7.59
N ALA A 103 -15.75 6.30 6.43
CA ALA A 103 -14.81 5.20 6.27
C ALA A 103 -13.34 5.60 6.43
N ALA A 104 -13.05 6.91 6.53
CA ALA A 104 -11.71 7.45 6.66
C ALA A 104 -11.20 7.29 8.10
N LYS A 105 -9.97 6.80 8.24
CA LYS A 105 -9.25 6.68 9.50
C LYS A 105 -7.96 7.48 9.41
N THR A 106 -7.74 8.35 10.38
CA THR A 106 -6.52 9.14 10.47
C THR A 106 -5.38 8.29 11.03
N VAL A 107 -4.27 8.21 10.29
CA VAL A 107 -3.06 7.48 10.67
C VAL A 107 -1.89 8.47 10.79
N PRO A 108 -1.31 8.65 11.99
CA PRO A 108 -0.10 9.44 12.17
C PRO A 108 1.13 8.79 11.51
N GLU A 109 2.06 9.66 11.09
CA GLU A 109 3.30 9.31 10.42
C GLU A 109 4.32 8.75 11.43
N GLN A 110 4.45 7.42 11.49
CA GLN A 110 5.59 6.72 12.08
C GLN A 110 5.86 5.42 11.31
N ALA A 111 6.66 5.50 10.25
CA ALA A 111 7.29 4.31 9.66
C ALA A 111 8.75 4.27 10.15
N HIS A 112 9.00 3.57 11.25
CA HIS A 112 10.36 3.23 11.67
C HIS A 112 10.86 2.11 10.74
N LEU A 113 11.27 2.48 9.53
CA LEU A 113 11.81 1.56 8.53
C LEU A 113 13.30 1.32 8.80
N ASP A 114 13.60 0.63 9.90
CA ASP A 114 14.96 0.16 10.15
C ASP A 114 14.97 -1.37 10.15
N VAL A 115 15.82 -1.90 9.27
CA VAL A 115 16.07 -3.32 8.93
C VAL A 115 15.27 -3.83 7.73
N VAL A 116 15.92 -3.76 6.56
CA VAL A 116 15.52 -4.48 5.35
C VAL A 116 15.91 -5.95 5.51
N ASP A 117 14.94 -6.86 5.38
CA ASP A 117 15.20 -8.30 5.43
C ASP A 117 16.06 -8.74 4.23
N SER A 118 17.23 -9.31 4.51
CA SER A 118 18.22 -9.70 3.49
C SER A 118 17.68 -10.77 2.53
N ARG A 119 16.79 -11.63 3.01
CA ARG A 119 16.16 -12.66 2.19
C ARG A 119 15.12 -12.08 1.24
N LEU A 120 14.28 -11.13 1.67
CA LEU A 120 13.39 -10.37 0.78
C LEU A 120 14.20 -9.65 -0.29
N LEU A 121 15.32 -9.02 0.09
CA LEU A 121 16.19 -8.33 -0.86
C LEU A 121 16.68 -9.28 -1.96
N HIS A 122 17.22 -10.45 -1.59
CA HIS A 122 17.67 -11.45 -2.56
C HIS A 122 16.55 -12.00 -3.44
N LEU A 123 15.35 -12.21 -2.89
CA LEU A 123 14.20 -12.65 -3.69
C LEU A 123 13.77 -11.57 -4.70
N TRP A 124 13.82 -10.30 -4.32
CA TRP A 124 13.56 -9.19 -5.23
C TRP A 124 14.62 -9.06 -6.32
N GLU A 125 15.91 -9.15 -5.99
CA GLU A 125 16.99 -9.16 -6.99
C GLU A 125 16.82 -10.30 -8.02
N ALA A 126 16.48 -11.51 -7.54
CA ALA A 126 16.18 -12.65 -8.41
C ALA A 126 14.96 -12.39 -9.30
N LYS A 127 13.93 -11.72 -8.77
CA LYS A 127 12.72 -11.34 -9.50
C LYS A 127 13.04 -10.37 -10.61
N GLU A 128 13.79 -9.31 -10.31
CA GLU A 128 14.22 -8.34 -11.31
C GLU A 128 14.97 -8.99 -12.47
N GLY A 129 15.89 -9.91 -12.15
CA GLY A 129 16.63 -10.67 -13.16
C GLY A 129 15.72 -11.48 -14.09
N LEU A 130 14.67 -12.11 -13.54
CA LEU A 130 13.68 -12.86 -14.33
C LEU A 130 12.78 -11.94 -15.15
N VAL A 131 12.33 -10.81 -14.60
CA VAL A 131 11.49 -9.82 -15.31
C VAL A 131 12.25 -9.26 -16.52
N ARG A 132 13.51 -8.84 -16.35
CA ARG A 132 14.36 -8.36 -17.47
C ARG A 132 14.52 -9.42 -18.57
N ARG A 133 14.64 -10.70 -18.21
CA ARG A 133 14.72 -11.81 -19.17
C ARG A 133 13.37 -12.05 -19.86
N LEU A 134 12.27 -12.00 -19.12
CA LEU A 134 10.92 -12.20 -19.62
C LEU A 134 10.50 -11.09 -20.59
N GLN A 135 10.89 -9.83 -20.32
CA GLN A 135 10.65 -8.71 -21.23
C GLN A 135 11.26 -8.94 -22.62
N ARG A 136 12.42 -9.63 -22.69
CA ARG A 136 13.06 -10.03 -23.96
C ARG A 136 12.44 -11.29 -24.59
N GLN A 137 11.71 -12.09 -23.83
CA GLN A 137 11.15 -13.38 -24.24
C GLN A 137 9.70 -13.54 -23.75
N LYS A 138 8.81 -12.61 -24.12
CA LYS A 138 7.44 -12.50 -23.56
C LYS A 138 6.61 -13.79 -23.63
N HIS A 139 6.84 -14.65 -24.63
CA HIS A 139 6.11 -15.92 -24.82
C HIS A 139 6.71 -17.13 -24.10
N ASN A 140 7.81 -16.97 -23.35
CA ASN A 140 8.49 -18.06 -22.66
C ASN A 140 7.69 -18.51 -21.41
N ARG A 141 6.84 -19.54 -21.59
CA ARG A 141 6.00 -20.12 -20.52
C ARG A 141 6.82 -20.61 -19.30
N PRO A 142 7.96 -21.31 -19.46
CA PRO A 142 8.82 -21.67 -18.33
C PRO A 142 9.28 -20.49 -17.48
N LEU A 143 9.71 -19.38 -18.10
CA LEU A 143 10.12 -18.18 -17.36
C LEU A 143 8.96 -17.54 -16.59
N ARG A 144 7.76 -17.47 -17.20
CA ARG A 144 6.55 -16.99 -16.52
C ARG A 144 6.20 -17.83 -15.29
N ARG A 145 6.29 -19.16 -15.40
CA ARG A 145 6.05 -20.07 -14.26
C ARG A 145 7.06 -19.85 -13.13
N ARG A 146 8.35 -19.67 -13.46
CA ARG A 146 9.40 -19.37 -12.48
C ARG A 146 9.15 -18.02 -11.79
N LEU A 147 8.76 -16.99 -12.54
CA LEU A 147 8.41 -15.68 -11.98
C LEU A 147 7.20 -15.76 -11.06
N ALA A 148 6.14 -16.47 -11.46
CA ALA A 148 4.95 -16.68 -10.62
C ALA A 148 5.30 -17.42 -9.32
N LYS A 149 6.16 -18.44 -9.39
CA LYS A 149 6.64 -19.15 -8.21
C LYS A 149 7.44 -18.24 -7.28
N LEU A 150 8.31 -17.42 -7.84
CA LEU A 150 9.10 -16.47 -7.06
C LEU A 150 8.24 -15.38 -6.40
N ASN A 151 7.21 -14.88 -7.09
CA ASN A 151 6.22 -13.97 -6.49
C ASN A 151 5.50 -14.63 -5.31
N GLN A 152 5.09 -15.90 -5.45
CA GLN A 152 4.49 -16.65 -4.34
C GLN A 152 5.45 -16.77 -3.15
N ASP A 153 6.74 -17.04 -3.41
CA ASP A 153 7.74 -17.18 -2.36
C ASP A 153 8.04 -15.83 -1.65
N ILE A 154 8.05 -14.72 -2.40
CA ILE A 154 8.13 -13.34 -1.86
C ILE A 154 6.94 -13.06 -0.94
N SER A 155 5.71 -13.28 -1.42
CA SER A 155 4.50 -13.05 -0.63
C SER A 155 4.49 -13.91 0.64
N LYS A 156 4.82 -15.20 0.52
CA LYS A 156 4.88 -16.11 1.67
C LYS A 156 5.92 -15.68 2.69
N HIS A 157 7.10 -15.27 2.25
CA HIS A 157 8.17 -14.84 3.16
C HIS A 157 7.83 -13.50 3.82
N ALA A 158 7.25 -12.56 3.09
CA ALA A 158 6.76 -11.30 3.67
C ALA A 158 5.71 -11.55 4.76
N THR A 159 4.72 -12.42 4.51
CA THR A 159 3.73 -12.82 5.53
C THR A 159 4.38 -13.48 6.75
N ASN A 160 5.34 -14.38 6.53
CA ASN A 160 6.08 -15.01 7.63
C ASN A 160 6.85 -13.99 8.47
N LEU A 161 7.49 -13.01 7.82
CA LEU A 161 8.24 -11.95 8.52
C LEU A 161 7.30 -11.08 9.36
N THR A 162 6.14 -10.69 8.82
CA THR A 162 5.12 -9.97 9.58
C THR A 162 4.66 -10.78 10.79
N ASN A 163 4.41 -12.08 10.63
CA ASN A 163 4.03 -12.96 11.74
C ASN A 163 5.14 -13.08 12.80
N GLN A 164 6.40 -13.18 12.38
CA GLN A 164 7.54 -13.24 13.30
C GLN A 164 7.69 -11.93 14.07
N HIS A 165 7.59 -10.79 13.40
CA HIS A 165 7.61 -9.48 14.05
C HIS A 165 6.47 -9.35 15.07
N TRP A 166 5.27 -9.83 14.73
CA TRP A 166 4.14 -9.84 15.66
C TRP A 166 4.38 -10.76 16.86
N ASN A 167 4.85 -11.99 16.64
CA ASN A 167 5.15 -12.92 17.74
C ASN A 167 6.24 -12.36 18.65
N SER A 168 7.33 -11.81 18.10
CA SER A 168 8.37 -11.16 18.90
C SER A 168 7.86 -9.94 19.66
N LEU A 169 6.90 -9.19 19.10
CA LEU A 169 6.22 -8.11 19.82
C LEU A 169 5.42 -8.67 21.01
N CYS A 170 4.66 -9.75 20.80
CA CYS A 170 3.91 -10.44 21.86
C CYS A 170 4.84 -10.98 22.96
N ASP A 171 5.92 -11.67 22.61
CA ASP A 171 6.92 -12.20 23.56
C ASP A 171 7.54 -11.07 24.40
N ARG A 172 7.85 -9.93 23.75
CA ARG A 172 8.37 -8.74 24.44
C ARG A 172 7.36 -8.15 25.42
N MET A 173 6.07 -8.18 25.08
CA MET A 173 4.99 -7.70 25.93
C MET A 173 4.76 -8.61 27.14
N GLU A 174 4.82 -9.93 26.96
CA GLU A 174 4.68 -10.92 28.03
C GLU A 174 5.75 -10.72 29.13
N GLY A 175 7.01 -10.49 28.73
CA GLY A 175 8.10 -10.22 29.67
C GLY A 175 8.10 -8.82 30.31
N ASN A 176 7.34 -7.86 29.77
CA ASN A 176 7.37 -6.44 30.15
C ASN A 176 5.96 -5.83 30.29
N MET A 177 5.06 -6.54 30.98
CA MET A 177 3.69 -6.06 31.22
C MET A 177 3.62 -4.75 32.04
N ASN A 178 4.70 -4.33 32.71
CA ASN A 178 4.71 -3.07 33.48
C ASN A 178 5.08 -1.83 32.64
N VAL A 179 5.35 -2.00 31.33
CA VAL A 179 5.71 -0.87 30.46
C VAL A 179 4.45 -0.20 29.93
N PRO A 180 4.32 1.14 30.05
CA PRO A 180 3.16 1.89 29.54
C PRO A 180 2.83 1.61 28.07
N GLN A 181 3.87 1.37 27.25
CA GLN A 181 3.74 1.01 25.83
C GLN A 181 2.98 -0.31 25.62
N THR A 182 3.27 -1.36 26.40
CA THR A 182 2.56 -2.66 26.34
C THR A 182 1.06 -2.49 26.63
N TRP A 183 0.71 -1.69 27.64
CA TRP A 183 -0.68 -1.40 27.99
C TRP A 183 -1.36 -0.48 26.99
N ASP A 184 -0.63 0.44 26.36
CA ASP A 184 -1.17 1.22 25.27
C ASP A 184 -1.50 0.31 24.10
N ILE A 185 -0.59 -0.59 23.69
CA ILE A 185 -0.82 -1.67 22.71
C ILE A 185 -2.07 -2.46 23.11
N LEU A 186 -2.12 -3.16 24.23
CA LEU A 186 -3.31 -3.95 24.61
C LEU A 186 -4.63 -3.15 24.61
N ARG A 187 -4.63 -1.89 25.06
CA ARG A 187 -5.81 -1.02 25.02
C ARG A 187 -6.27 -0.69 23.60
N GLY A 188 -5.35 -0.60 22.64
CA GLY A 188 -5.67 -0.46 21.22
C GLY A 188 -6.39 -1.67 20.62
N LEU A 189 -6.03 -2.88 21.06
CA LEU A 189 -6.62 -4.14 20.56
C LEU A 189 -8.02 -4.31 21.13
N LEU A 190 -8.18 -4.03 22.43
CA LEU A 190 -9.43 -4.23 23.16
C LEU A 190 -10.47 -3.14 22.88
N ASN A 191 -10.04 -1.92 22.56
CA ASN A 191 -10.93 -0.79 22.25
C ASN A 191 -10.35 0.01 21.08
N PRO A 192 -10.48 -0.48 19.84
CA PRO A 192 -9.98 0.23 18.68
C PRO A 192 -10.56 1.64 18.59
N GLU A 193 -11.81 1.86 19.00
CA GLU A 193 -12.46 3.18 18.90
C GLU A 193 -11.92 4.26 19.85
N LYS A 194 -11.26 3.91 20.97
CA LYS A 194 -10.92 4.87 22.04
C LYS A 194 -9.50 5.43 22.00
N LYS A 195 -8.56 4.88 21.21
CA LYS A 195 -7.18 5.41 21.15
C LYS A 195 -6.59 5.33 19.74
N GLU A 196 -6.45 6.50 19.13
CA GLU A 196 -5.89 6.73 17.79
C GLU A 196 -4.39 6.39 17.72
N ARG A 197 -3.65 6.55 18.83
CA ARG A 197 -2.19 6.27 18.90
C ARG A 197 -1.85 4.79 18.73
N THR A 198 -2.68 3.90 19.26
CA THR A 198 -2.34 2.48 19.31
C THR A 198 -2.73 1.68 18.07
N LYS A 199 -3.71 2.18 17.33
CA LYS A 199 -4.17 1.57 16.08
C LYS A 199 -3.04 1.42 15.05
N ASN A 200 -2.07 2.34 15.02
CA ASN A 200 -1.08 2.42 13.94
C ASN A 200 0.06 1.40 14.10
N GLU A 201 0.50 1.13 15.33
CA GLU A 201 1.40 0.00 15.57
C GLU A 201 0.68 -1.30 15.16
N MET A 202 -0.59 -1.49 15.55
CA MET A 202 -1.36 -2.70 15.21
C MET A 202 -1.63 -2.93 13.74
N ILE A 203 -2.00 -1.89 12.99
CA ILE A 203 -2.32 -2.00 11.56
C ILE A 203 -1.10 -2.47 10.76
N THR A 204 0.11 -2.20 11.25
CA THR A 204 1.36 -2.64 10.62
C THR A 204 1.69 -4.10 10.93
N PHE A 205 1.14 -4.67 12.01
CA PHE A 205 1.52 -6.01 12.49
C PHE A 205 0.44 -7.08 12.39
N LEU A 206 -0.84 -6.72 12.17
CA LEU A 206 -1.90 -7.73 12.03
C LEU A 206 -1.80 -8.40 10.65
N PRO A 207 -1.47 -9.70 10.55
CA PRO A 207 -1.68 -10.43 9.32
C PRO A 207 -3.16 -10.39 8.99
N ASN A 208 -3.53 -10.27 7.71
CA ASN A 208 -4.92 -10.35 7.22
C ASN A 208 -5.59 -11.64 7.74
N SER A 209 -6.21 -11.56 8.91
CA SER A 209 -7.08 -12.59 9.48
C SER A 209 -8.51 -12.30 9.02
N SER A 210 -8.73 -12.44 7.72
CA SER A 210 -10.06 -12.46 7.13
C SER A 210 -10.09 -13.55 6.06
N GLY A 211 -10.56 -14.73 6.44
CA GLY A 211 -10.91 -15.79 5.49
C GLY A 211 -10.56 -17.21 5.93
N SER A 212 -11.31 -17.76 6.87
CA SER A 212 -11.64 -19.20 6.90
C SER A 212 -12.82 -19.42 7.86
N GLU A 213 -14.03 -19.29 7.33
CA GLU A 213 -15.16 -20.16 7.69
C GLU A 213 -15.42 -21.11 6.52
#